data_AF-K9VRX3-F1
#
_entry.id   AF-K9VRX3-F1
#
_cell.length_a   1.000
_cell.length_b   1.000
_cell.length_c   1.000
_cell.angle_alpha   90.00
_cell.angle_beta   90.00
_cell.angle_gamma   90.00
#
_symmetry.space_group_name_H-M   'P 1'
#
loop_
_entity.id
_entity.type
_entity.pdbx_description
1 polymer ?
#
loop_
_entity_poly.entity_id
_entity_poly.type
_entity_poly.pdbx_seq_one_letter_code
_entity_poly.pdbx_strand_id
1 'polypeptide(L)'
;MNLYLRLLSAVILPIISLTASISIGLAETKESYLTLESNGSQSFASLVQQAEDLAKESIAREFQENPALTEVTVIITADRSRQRVPVLRSRVSRRDWQKDARIEQWTRYFAGAQLLLGFRDGNTSANSGSSQAIGVPAASRSTSRENDPGFRDD
;
A
#
# COMPACT_ATOMS: atom_id res chain seq x y z
N MET A 1 79.50 -9.84 6.21
CA MET A 1 78.29 -10.57 6.67
C MET A 1 77.32 -9.54 7.24
N ASN A 2 76.03 -9.59 6.87
CA ASN A 2 74.93 -8.68 7.30
C ASN A 2 74.61 -7.42 6.46
N LEU A 3 74.61 -7.50 5.12
CA LEU A 3 73.86 -6.53 4.29
C LEU A 3 72.59 -7.11 3.64
N TYR A 4 72.47 -8.43 3.51
CA TYR A 4 71.32 -9.08 2.88
C TYR A 4 70.06 -9.13 3.77
N LEU A 5 70.18 -8.83 5.07
CA LEU A 5 69.07 -8.89 6.01
C LEU A 5 68.25 -7.58 6.08
N ARG A 6 68.73 -6.47 5.51
CA ARG A 6 68.00 -5.18 5.53
C ARG A 6 67.21 -4.88 4.26
N LEU A 7 67.51 -5.57 3.14
CA LEU A 7 66.78 -5.41 1.88
C LEU A 7 65.52 -6.28 1.79
N LEU A 8 65.34 -7.23 2.71
CA LEU A 8 64.10 -8.04 2.80
C LEU A 8 62.92 -7.27 3.44
N SER A 9 63.14 -6.07 3.98
CA SER A 9 62.12 -5.27 4.68
C SER A 9 61.41 -4.20 3.81
N ALA A 10 61.62 -4.18 2.49
CA ALA A 10 61.07 -3.11 1.63
C ALA A 10 60.09 -3.58 0.54
N VAL A 11 59.66 -4.86 0.54
CA VAL A 11 58.74 -5.39 -0.48
C VAL A 11 57.76 -6.42 0.11
N ILE A 12 57.08 -6.13 1.23
CA ILE A 12 55.99 -7.01 1.73
C ILE A 12 54.72 -6.21 2.13
N LEU A 13 54.72 -4.89 1.98
CA LEU A 13 53.57 -4.02 2.29
C LEU A 13 53.21 -3.21 1.02
N PRO A 14 52.56 -3.81 0.01
CA PRO A 14 51.11 -3.59 -0.09
C PRO A 14 50.39 -4.69 -0.92
N ILE A 15 49.96 -5.80 -0.32
CA ILE A 15 49.07 -6.75 -1.04
C ILE A 15 47.83 -7.17 -0.23
N ILE A 16 47.67 -6.73 1.03
CA ILE A 16 46.65 -7.32 1.92
C ILE A 16 45.33 -6.54 2.00
N SER A 17 45.16 -5.42 1.30
CA SER A 17 43.94 -4.60 1.49
C SER A 17 43.18 -4.34 0.20
N LEU A 18 42.62 -5.39 -0.40
CA LEU A 18 41.47 -5.20 -1.29
C LEU A 18 40.56 -6.43 -1.37
N THR A 19 40.06 -6.90 -0.23
CA THR A 19 38.81 -7.66 -0.22
C THR A 19 37.66 -6.65 -0.21
N ALA A 20 37.43 -5.99 -1.34
CA ALA A 20 36.17 -5.30 -1.54
C ALA A 20 35.08 -6.39 -1.51
N SER A 21 34.26 -6.42 -0.46
CA SER A 21 33.04 -7.22 -0.45
C SER A 21 32.12 -6.65 -1.52
N ILE A 22 32.23 -7.17 -2.74
CA ILE A 22 31.30 -6.87 -3.82
C ILE A 22 30.00 -7.60 -3.45
N SER A 23 29.14 -6.94 -2.67
CA SER A 23 27.78 -7.40 -2.47
C SER A 23 27.05 -7.26 -3.80
N ILE A 24 26.99 -8.35 -4.55
CA ILE A 24 26.10 -8.48 -5.71
C ILE A 24 24.69 -8.41 -5.11
N GLY A 25 24.08 -7.22 -5.19
CA GLY A 25 22.76 -6.96 -4.61
C GLY A 25 21.71 -7.77 -5.34
N LEU A 26 21.40 -8.96 -4.83
CA LEU A 26 20.16 -9.64 -5.16
C LEU A 26 19.01 -8.75 -4.65
N ALA A 27 17.97 -8.58 -5.46
CA ALA A 27 16.77 -7.88 -5.02
C ALA A 27 16.10 -8.70 -3.92
N GLU A 28 16.41 -8.38 -2.67
CA GLU A 28 15.82 -9.06 -1.53
C GLU A 28 14.42 -8.47 -1.28
N THR A 29 13.43 -9.35 -1.21
CA THR A 29 12.03 -8.99 -0.97
C THR A 29 11.56 -9.67 0.30
N LYS A 30 10.83 -8.94 1.16
CA LYS A 30 10.28 -9.51 2.39
C LYS A 30 8.76 -9.45 2.40
N GLU A 31 8.13 -10.53 2.86
CA GLU A 31 6.70 -10.58 3.12
C GLU A 31 6.44 -10.88 4.59
N SER A 32 5.62 -10.06 5.25
CA SER A 32 5.30 -10.16 6.67
C SER A 32 3.79 -10.22 6.89
N TYR A 33 3.38 -11.04 7.86
CA TYR A 33 1.99 -11.23 8.26
C TYR A 33 1.83 -10.74 9.70
N LEU A 34 1.01 -9.73 9.91
CA LEU A 34 0.74 -9.16 11.24
C LEU A 34 -0.73 -9.33 11.59
N THR A 35 -1.00 -9.49 12.88
CA THR A 35 -2.36 -9.58 13.41
C THR A 35 -2.67 -8.34 14.24
N LEU A 36 -3.83 -7.74 13.99
CA LEU A 36 -4.37 -6.60 14.72
C LEU A 36 -5.60 -7.04 15.50
N GLU A 37 -5.55 -6.92 16.83
CA GLU A 37 -6.68 -7.23 17.69
C GLU A 37 -7.67 -6.04 17.72
N SER A 38 -8.95 -6.31 17.45
CA SER A 38 -9.98 -5.29 17.52
C SER A 38 -10.47 -5.08 18.96
N ASN A 39 -10.60 -3.83 19.40
CA ASN A 39 -11.14 -3.47 20.72
C ASN A 39 -12.66 -3.74 20.90
N GLY A 40 -13.31 -4.35 19.90
CA GLY A 40 -14.74 -4.70 19.89
C GLY A 40 -15.72 -3.56 19.63
N SER A 41 -15.43 -2.34 20.09
CA SER A 41 -16.34 -1.18 20.04
C SER A 41 -16.04 -0.17 18.92
N GLN A 42 -14.87 -0.25 18.28
CA GLN A 42 -14.48 0.65 17.20
C GLN A 42 -15.28 0.45 15.92
N SER A 43 -15.27 1.49 15.06
CA SER A 43 -15.79 1.41 13.69
C SER A 43 -14.85 0.63 12.77
N PHE A 44 -15.36 0.15 11.63
CA PHE A 44 -14.51 -0.49 10.62
C PHE A 44 -13.42 0.48 10.10
N ALA A 45 -13.77 1.74 9.86
CA ALA A 45 -12.81 2.76 9.42
C ALA A 45 -11.67 2.96 10.43
N SER A 46 -11.98 3.01 11.73
CA SER A 46 -10.97 3.13 12.79
C SER A 46 -10.06 1.90 12.87
N LEU A 47 -10.60 0.70 12.60
CA LEU A 47 -9.81 -0.53 12.53
C LEU A 47 -8.89 -0.53 11.31
N VAL A 48 -9.38 -0.08 10.16
CA VAL A 48 -8.58 0.06 8.93
C VAL A 48 -7.44 1.06 9.13
N GLN A 49 -7.71 2.21 9.76
CA GLN A 49 -6.68 3.20 10.07
C GLN A 49 -5.55 2.62 10.94
N GLN A 50 -5.90 1.86 11.99
CA GLN A 50 -4.89 1.19 12.82
C GLN A 50 -4.08 0.14 12.06
N ALA A 51 -4.73 -0.58 11.13
CA ALA A 51 -4.02 -1.53 10.27
C ALA A 51 -3.04 -0.82 9.33
N GLU A 52 -3.40 0.36 8.81
CA GLU A 52 -2.52 1.17 7.97
C GLU A 52 -1.32 1.69 8.75
N ASP A 53 -1.55 2.21 9.96
CA ASP A 53 -0.50 2.69 10.86
C ASP A 53 0.48 1.57 11.21
N LEU A 54 -0.03 0.38 11.52
CA LEU A 54 0.77 -0.82 11.80
C LEU A 54 1.59 -1.25 10.58
N ALA A 55 0.99 -1.25 9.39
CA ALA A 55 1.70 -1.58 8.16
C ALA A 55 2.80 -0.55 7.84
N LYS A 56 2.50 0.73 8.01
CA LYS A 56 3.45 1.84 7.82
C LYS A 56 4.65 1.73 8.76
N GLU A 57 4.41 1.50 10.05
CA GLU A 57 5.47 1.32 11.03
C GLU A 57 6.32 0.09 10.70
N SER A 58 5.68 -1.03 10.37
CA SER A 58 6.38 -2.27 9.99
C SER A 58 7.27 -2.06 8.77
N ILE A 59 6.76 -1.44 7.70
CA ILE A 59 7.54 -1.17 6.48
C ILE A 59 8.72 -0.24 6.77
N ALA A 60 8.51 0.83 7.54
CA ALA A 60 9.57 1.75 7.92
C ALA A 60 10.69 1.02 8.68
N ARG A 61 10.32 0.18 9.63
CA ARG A 61 11.25 -0.64 10.41
C ARG A 61 12.02 -1.62 9.53
N GLU A 62 11.34 -2.34 8.64
CA GLU A 62 11.99 -3.31 7.75
C GLU A 62 13.04 -2.66 6.84
N PHE A 63 12.72 -1.50 6.27
CA PHE A 63 13.68 -0.78 5.45
C PHE A 63 14.84 -0.17 6.25
N GLN A 64 14.63 0.13 7.53
CA GLN A 64 15.67 0.62 8.43
C GLN A 64 16.62 -0.50 8.87
N GLU A 65 16.08 -1.67 9.24
CA GLU A 65 16.85 -2.80 9.76
C GLU A 65 17.58 -3.58 8.66
N ASN A 66 17.00 -3.65 7.46
CA ASN A 66 17.51 -4.47 6.36
C ASN A 66 17.83 -3.63 5.12
N PRO A 67 19.05 -3.05 5.01
CA PRO A 67 19.42 -2.15 3.91
C PRO A 67 19.42 -2.84 2.53
N ALA A 68 19.57 -4.16 2.49
CA ALA A 68 19.51 -4.96 1.26
C ALA A 68 18.08 -5.12 0.70
N LEU A 69 17.04 -4.91 1.52
CA LEU A 69 15.65 -5.04 1.06
C LEU A 69 15.32 -3.98 0.01
N THR A 70 14.79 -4.46 -1.10
CA THR A 70 14.33 -3.65 -2.23
C THR A 70 12.82 -3.49 -2.26
N GLU A 71 12.09 -4.43 -1.65
CA GLU A 71 10.63 -4.42 -1.58
C GLU A 71 10.14 -5.07 -0.28
N VAL A 72 9.09 -4.50 0.29
CA VAL A 72 8.41 -5.04 1.47
C VAL A 72 6.92 -5.20 1.16
N THR A 73 6.39 -6.37 1.50
CA THR A 73 4.95 -6.66 1.52
C THR A 73 4.50 -6.92 2.95
N VAL A 74 3.49 -6.21 3.41
CA VAL A 74 2.86 -6.45 4.72
C VAL A 74 1.39 -6.78 4.51
N ILE A 75 0.93 -7.87 5.11
CA ILE A 75 -0.47 -8.28 5.14
C ILE A 75 -0.95 -8.18 6.58
N ILE A 76 -1.97 -7.35 6.82
CA ILE A 76 -2.58 -7.19 8.14
C ILE A 76 -3.87 -8.00 8.20
N THR A 77 -3.94 -8.91 9.15
CA THR A 77 -5.15 -9.65 9.52
C THR A 77 -5.74 -9.02 10.76
N ALA A 78 -7.04 -8.72 10.76
CA ALA A 78 -7.72 -8.32 11.99
C ALA A 78 -8.36 -9.53 12.67
N ASP A 79 -8.23 -9.60 13.98
CA ASP A 79 -9.01 -10.50 14.82
C ASP A 79 -10.14 -9.71 15.50
N ARG A 80 -11.38 -10.08 15.20
CA ARG A 80 -12.58 -9.53 15.85
C ARG A 80 -13.56 -10.65 16.13
N SER A 81 -13.99 -10.77 17.38
CA SER A 81 -15.06 -11.71 17.77
C SER A 81 -14.80 -13.15 17.28
N ARG A 82 -13.54 -13.62 17.41
CA ARG A 82 -13.08 -14.97 17.00
C ARG A 82 -13.01 -15.16 15.47
N GLN A 83 -13.06 -14.08 14.70
CA GLN A 83 -12.88 -14.11 13.25
C GLN A 83 -11.56 -13.43 12.88
N ARG A 84 -10.68 -14.16 12.22
CA ARG A 84 -9.43 -13.65 11.66
C ARG A 84 -9.56 -13.43 10.17
N VAL A 85 -9.50 -12.18 9.75
CA VAL A 85 -9.77 -11.77 8.35
C VAL A 85 -8.68 -10.81 7.88
N PRO A 86 -8.03 -11.07 6.73
CA PRO A 86 -7.15 -10.09 6.09
C PRO A 86 -7.91 -8.79 5.81
N VAL A 87 -7.37 -7.65 6.23
CA VAL A 87 -8.00 -6.34 6.06
C VAL A 87 -7.31 -5.53 4.98
N LEU A 88 -5.98 -5.56 4.95
CA LEU A 88 -5.20 -4.89 3.93
C LEU A 88 -3.89 -5.61 3.60
N ARG A 89 -3.38 -5.32 2.40
CA ARG A 89 -2.05 -5.68 1.93
C ARG A 89 -1.36 -4.42 1.43
N SER A 90 -0.20 -4.10 1.98
CA SER A 90 0.66 -3.01 1.52
C SER A 90 1.90 -3.58 0.87
N ARG A 91 2.20 -3.20 -0.37
CA ARG A 91 3.42 -3.63 -1.08
C ARG A 91 4.11 -2.42 -1.69
N VAL A 92 5.35 -2.17 -1.29
CA VAL A 92 6.08 -0.97 -1.71
C VAL A 92 7.56 -1.27 -1.90
N SER A 93 8.16 -0.67 -2.93
CA SER A 93 9.60 -0.72 -3.15
C SER A 93 10.31 0.34 -2.30
N ARG A 94 11.57 0.12 -1.94
CA ARG A 94 12.38 1.10 -1.18
C ARG A 94 12.42 2.45 -1.89
N ARG A 95 12.59 2.44 -3.22
CA ARG A 95 12.66 3.66 -4.04
C ARG A 95 11.37 4.45 -3.94
N ASP A 96 10.23 3.76 -4.03
CA ASP A 96 8.92 4.42 -3.98
C ASP A 96 8.61 4.91 -2.55
N TRP A 97 9.00 4.14 -1.52
CA TRP A 97 8.89 4.55 -0.12
C TRP A 97 9.69 5.81 0.21
N GLN A 98 10.91 5.91 -0.32
CA GLN A 98 11.75 7.11 -0.16
C GLN A 98 11.19 8.33 -0.89
N LYS A 99 10.42 8.12 -1.96
CA LYS A 99 9.77 9.17 -2.73
C LYS A 99 8.48 9.65 -2.04
N ASP A 100 7.66 8.71 -1.58
CA ASP A 100 6.39 8.99 -0.91
C ASP A 100 6.05 7.88 0.11
N ALA A 101 6.12 8.23 1.40
CA ALA A 101 5.84 7.32 2.51
C ALA A 101 4.34 7.31 2.92
N ARG A 102 3.44 7.83 2.08
CA ARG A 102 1.98 7.67 2.24
C ARG A 102 1.59 6.23 1.91
N ILE A 103 1.24 5.48 2.94
CA ILE A 103 0.98 4.04 2.84
C ILE A 103 -0.22 3.72 1.95
N GLU A 104 -1.21 4.61 1.92
CA GLU A 104 -2.48 4.49 1.21
C GLU A 104 -2.28 4.31 -0.30
N GLN A 105 -1.19 4.83 -0.87
CA GLN A 105 -0.86 4.66 -2.29
C GLN A 105 -0.41 3.24 -2.65
N TRP A 106 0.08 2.50 -1.66
CA TRP A 106 0.68 1.19 -1.78
C TRP A 106 -0.21 0.08 -1.21
N THR A 107 -1.35 0.46 -0.65
CA THR A 107 -2.28 -0.42 0.05
C THR A 107 -3.44 -0.87 -0.83
N ARG A 108 -3.74 -2.15 -0.76
CA ARG A 108 -4.97 -2.75 -1.27
C ARG A 108 -5.78 -3.29 -0.12
N TYR A 109 -7.07 -2.94 -0.10
CA TYR A 109 -8.01 -3.39 0.92
C TYR A 109 -8.71 -4.67 0.47
N PHE A 110 -8.89 -5.61 1.37
CA PHE A 110 -9.62 -6.84 1.08
C PHE A 110 -11.12 -6.55 1.09
N ALA A 111 -11.75 -6.69 -0.08
CA ALA A 111 -13.19 -6.57 -0.21
C ALA A 111 -13.90 -7.58 0.71
N GLY A 112 -14.98 -7.15 1.36
CA GLY A 112 -15.74 -8.01 2.28
C GLY A 112 -15.13 -8.18 3.67
N ALA A 113 -13.94 -7.62 3.96
CA ALA A 113 -13.36 -7.66 5.31
C ALA A 113 -14.31 -7.08 6.36
N GLN A 114 -15.02 -5.99 6.02
CA GLN A 114 -16.06 -5.38 6.87
C GLN A 114 -17.16 -6.40 7.26
N LEU A 115 -17.72 -7.08 6.27
CA LEU A 115 -18.80 -8.05 6.47
C LEU A 115 -18.32 -9.28 7.25
N LEU A 116 -17.16 -9.83 6.87
CA LEU A 116 -16.57 -11.00 7.52
C LEU A 116 -16.20 -10.70 8.97
N LEU A 117 -15.70 -9.51 9.28
CA LEU A 117 -15.44 -9.11 10.66
C LEU A 117 -16.72 -8.79 11.44
N GLY A 118 -17.91 -8.93 10.84
CA GLY A 118 -19.19 -8.73 11.49
C GLY A 118 -19.51 -7.26 11.77
N PHE A 119 -18.93 -6.32 11.01
CA PHE A 119 -19.39 -4.94 11.06
C PHE A 119 -20.73 -4.86 10.34
N ARG A 120 -21.77 -4.45 11.07
CA ARG A 120 -23.11 -4.25 10.50
C ARG A 120 -23.14 -2.88 9.84
N ASP A 121 -23.69 -2.79 8.64
CA ASP A 121 -23.96 -1.50 7.99
C ASP A 121 -25.00 -0.76 8.84
N GLY A 122 -24.51 0.07 9.75
CA GLY A 122 -25.32 0.61 10.83
C GLY A 122 -24.67 1.82 11.47
N ASN A 123 -23.97 2.65 10.68
CA ASN A 123 -23.83 4.09 10.92
C ASN A 123 -23.23 4.76 9.67
N THR A 124 -23.98 4.78 8.56
CA THR A 124 -23.95 6.01 7.77
C THR A 124 -24.50 7.08 8.71
N SER A 125 -23.64 7.93 9.28
CA SER A 125 -24.09 9.24 9.73
C SER A 125 -24.82 9.83 8.54
N ALA A 126 -26.15 9.76 8.58
CA ALA A 126 -27.01 10.58 7.77
C ALA A 126 -26.69 12.01 8.21
N ASN A 127 -25.72 12.61 7.53
CA ASN A 127 -25.68 14.04 7.41
C ASN A 127 -26.97 14.39 6.66
N SER A 128 -28.01 14.70 7.44
CA SER A 128 -29.20 15.41 6.99
C SER A 128 -28.74 16.79 6.52
N GLY A 129 -28.27 16.84 5.28
CA GLY A 129 -27.86 18.03 4.55
C GLY A 129 -28.40 17.93 3.14
N SER A 130 -29.59 18.51 2.95
CA SER A 130 -30.31 18.75 1.69
C SER A 130 -30.67 17.52 0.85
N SER A 131 -31.93 17.09 0.98
CA SER A 131 -32.75 16.78 -0.19
C SER A 131 -32.78 18.03 -1.08
N GLN A 132 -31.80 18.18 -1.97
CA GLN A 132 -31.97 19.03 -3.13
C GLN A 132 -33.08 18.39 -3.95
N ALA A 133 -34.23 19.05 -3.94
CA ALA A 133 -35.31 18.81 -4.87
C ALA A 133 -34.70 18.58 -6.25
N ILE A 134 -35.05 17.44 -6.85
CA ILE A 134 -34.77 17.13 -8.24
C ILE A 134 -35.50 18.21 -9.05
N GLY A 135 -34.82 19.33 -9.28
CA GLY A 135 -35.21 20.33 -10.25
C GLY A 135 -34.99 19.68 -11.60
N VAL A 136 -36.03 19.02 -12.11
CA VAL A 136 -36.11 18.59 -13.50
C VAL A 136 -35.90 19.84 -14.35
N PRO A 137 -34.81 19.98 -15.13
CA PRO A 137 -34.84 20.94 -16.21
C PRO A 137 -35.89 20.42 -17.19
N ALA A 138 -36.94 21.21 -17.39
CA ALA A 138 -37.92 20.99 -18.43
C ALA A 138 -37.19 20.92 -19.77
N ALA A 139 -36.92 19.71 -20.24
CA ALA A 139 -36.52 19.47 -21.61
C ALA A 139 -37.75 19.79 -22.47
N SER A 140 -37.81 21.01 -22.97
CA SER A 140 -38.69 21.41 -24.06
C SER A 140 -38.55 20.38 -25.18
N ARG A 141 -39.59 19.55 -25.36
CA ARG A 141 -39.77 18.71 -26.54
C ARG A 141 -39.79 19.64 -27.75
N SER A 142 -38.65 19.78 -28.42
CA SER A 142 -38.62 20.28 -29.79
C SER A 142 -39.35 19.25 -30.65
N THR A 143 -40.62 19.50 -30.93
CA THR A 143 -41.35 18.90 -32.04
C THR A 143 -40.68 19.33 -33.34
N SER A 144 -39.63 18.62 -33.73
CA SER A 144 -38.96 18.80 -35.02
C SER A 144 -38.93 17.47 -35.76
N ARG A 145 -40.14 17.03 -36.14
CA ARG A 145 -40.38 16.06 -37.21
C ARG A 145 -41.84 16.18 -37.69
N GLU A 146 -42.25 17.41 -37.91
CA GLU A 146 -43.42 17.77 -38.72
C GLU A 146 -42.83 18.42 -39.97
N ASN A 147 -43.31 18.02 -41.16
CA ASN A 147 -42.77 18.29 -42.51
C ASN A 147 -41.84 17.20 -43.08
N ASP A 148 -42.37 15.99 -43.26
CA ASP A 148 -41.91 15.06 -44.29
C ASP A 148 -42.94 15.05 -45.44
N PRO A 149 -42.74 15.82 -46.53
CA PRO A 149 -43.63 15.81 -47.69
C PRO A 149 -43.24 14.67 -48.63
N GLY A 150 -43.37 13.44 -48.13
CA GLY A 150 -42.87 12.23 -48.80
C GLY A 150 -43.94 11.18 -49.07
N PHE A 151 -45.21 11.54 -49.22
CA PHE A 151 -46.25 10.65 -49.75
C PHE A 151 -47.20 11.45 -50.64
N ARG A 152 -46.98 11.37 -51.95
CA ARG A 152 -47.99 11.64 -52.97
C ARG A 152 -48.27 10.32 -53.66
N ASP A 153 -49.53 9.91 -53.58
CA ASP A 153 -50.12 8.83 -54.35
C ASP A 153 -49.95 9.08 -55.86
N ASP A 154 -49.43 8.07 -56.57
CA ASP A 154 -49.70 7.72 -57.97
C ASP A 154 -49.49 6.20 -58.13
#